data_AF-A0A349DFU6-F1
#
_entry.id   AF-A0A349DFU6-F1
#
_cell.length_a   1.000
_cell.length_b   1.000
_cell.length_c   1.000
_cell.angle_alpha   90.00
_cell.angle_beta   90.00
_cell.angle_gamma   90.00
#
_symmetry.space_group_name_H-M   'P 1'
#
loop_
_entity.id
_entity.type
_entity.pdbx_description
1 polymer ?
#
loop_
_entity_poly.entity_id
_entity_poly.type
_entity_poly.pdbx_seq_one_letter_code
_entity_poly.pdbx_strand_id
1 'polypeptide(L)'
;MQRVYQNTRYFFLMGYWIFLMGCSNDASSPKSQNLPKTYQGLKKMVLIAPVQDSPAFYVDVDPVTYQDFKAYVEAGGTIGAYWDEATYNIDDQPITGVNWYHAIDYCNWRSKQEGLSPAYIATGQADNWGYPGWKLNPQANGYRLPSAAEFMRAARGGKPDIRYPWGNDFNPTLANFDNELGVKKGKWWRLAKVQELPLNNAGVRGMSGNIWHWCNDWYLPNRTKMLKGGGWGSIDPAFLQIDYKTFSAPSNYNFDVGFRCVLPAQSILAQDTTASKKIKHAFYHYQTSNYQQSTSIDYYSPAFAQRLAAFLGDYFPQSLYFLTMVDQQPKLTPLQMAQEIIAVTKAYQINPLFLTAIMVSESGLGSCSFPRWYNNPMAFHWQNKLMSRGLPVYNARPGWRNRKYKTLKEAYHAFCKGIRRDLYFRAARENLYDFHTVYVGYESDTWLYTIARVFKDVAGIRFEADEPIQNAGKFIYLDWEQVTQEKTKTIVQTQQAQKPTITQTPQAKKAFPHYFLIAGSYTSKQVAQRKVQFLKQEGFPNAQLLQSARRFRVAFDRGYQARASAQVAKRALKGAYPDVWIWRRR
;
A
#
# COMPACT_ATOMS: atom_id res chain seq x y z
N MET A 1 -12.31 29.30 -20.28
CA MET A 1 -12.96 29.19 -18.95
C MET A 1 -14.46 29.57 -18.92
N GLN A 2 -15.10 29.97 -20.03
CA GLN A 2 -16.55 30.29 -20.06
C GLN A 2 -17.49 29.12 -20.45
N ARG A 3 -16.96 27.93 -20.82
CA ARG A 3 -17.80 26.79 -21.26
C ARG A 3 -18.25 25.83 -20.14
N VAL A 4 -17.83 26.03 -18.89
CA VAL A 4 -18.20 25.15 -17.75
C VAL A 4 -19.45 25.66 -17.00
N TYR A 5 -19.87 26.91 -17.23
CA TYR A 5 -20.97 27.54 -16.46
C TYR A 5 -22.36 27.49 -17.12
N GLN A 6 -22.50 26.98 -18.34
CA GLN A 6 -23.80 26.97 -19.04
C GLN A 6 -24.65 25.71 -18.79
N ASN A 7 -24.08 24.61 -18.28
CA ASN A 7 -24.83 23.35 -18.12
C ASN A 7 -25.58 23.21 -16.79
N THR A 8 -25.43 24.14 -15.84
CA THR A 8 -26.14 24.13 -14.55
C THR A 8 -27.42 24.96 -14.54
N ARG A 9 -27.74 25.70 -15.61
CA ARG A 9 -28.97 26.53 -15.71
C ARG A 9 -30.16 25.86 -16.39
N TYR A 10 -30.03 24.65 -16.95
CA TYR A 10 -31.11 23.98 -17.68
C TYR A 10 -31.88 22.89 -16.90
N PHE A 11 -31.76 22.83 -15.56
CA PHE A 11 -32.40 21.78 -14.76
C PHE A 11 -33.70 22.16 -14.01
N PHE A 12 -34.32 23.29 -14.33
CA PHE A 12 -35.68 23.59 -13.90
C PHE A 12 -36.44 24.15 -15.10
N LEU A 13 -37.19 23.30 -15.81
CA LEU A 13 -38.41 23.63 -16.56
C LEU A 13 -38.87 22.40 -17.37
N MET A 14 -39.54 21.47 -16.70
CA MET A 14 -40.66 20.73 -17.28
C MET A 14 -41.66 20.49 -16.15
N GLY A 15 -42.74 21.28 -16.15
CA GLY A 15 -43.86 21.12 -15.21
C GLY A 15 -44.51 22.43 -14.78
N TYR A 16 -45.52 22.83 -15.56
CA TYR A 16 -46.61 23.76 -15.22
C TYR A 16 -46.34 25.27 -15.02
N TRP A 17 -47.19 26.02 -15.71
CA TRP A 17 -47.40 27.46 -15.69
C TRP A 17 -47.71 28.01 -14.30
N ILE A 18 -46.94 29.01 -13.81
CA ILE A 18 -47.44 30.15 -13.02
C ILE A 18 -46.59 31.39 -13.35
N PHE A 19 -47.27 32.45 -13.78
CA PHE A 19 -46.76 33.82 -13.96
C PHE A 19 -46.41 34.46 -12.61
N LEU A 20 -45.28 35.17 -12.48
CA LEU A 20 -45.24 36.57 -12.03
C LEU A 20 -43.83 37.17 -12.07
N MET A 21 -43.82 38.46 -12.40
CA MET A 21 -42.73 39.36 -12.78
C MET A 21 -41.72 39.70 -11.67
N GLY A 22 -40.54 40.15 -12.08
CA GLY A 22 -39.65 40.94 -11.23
C GLY A 22 -38.24 41.10 -11.81
N CYS A 23 -38.05 42.06 -12.72
CA CYS A 23 -36.73 42.54 -13.13
C CYS A 23 -36.03 43.24 -11.95
N SER A 24 -34.78 42.86 -11.66
CA SER A 24 -33.76 43.82 -11.21
C SER A 24 -32.38 43.28 -11.59
N ASN A 25 -31.64 44.10 -12.34
CA ASN A 25 -30.22 43.94 -12.61
C ASN A 25 -29.48 44.46 -11.39
N ASP A 26 -28.82 43.57 -10.63
CA ASP A 26 -27.72 43.98 -9.77
C ASP A 26 -26.59 42.96 -9.80
N ALA A 27 -25.44 43.43 -10.28
CA ALA A 27 -24.20 42.70 -10.36
C ALA A 27 -23.58 42.60 -8.95
N SER A 28 -23.93 41.54 -8.23
CA SER A 28 -23.16 41.07 -7.08
C SER A 28 -22.89 39.57 -7.24
N SER A 29 -21.66 39.15 -6.97
CA SER A 29 -21.28 37.73 -7.08
C SER A 29 -22.14 36.91 -6.10
N PRO A 30 -22.75 35.80 -6.53
CA PRO A 30 -23.57 35.01 -5.63
C PRO A 30 -22.63 34.26 -4.67
N LYS A 31 -22.43 34.84 -3.48
CA LYS A 31 -21.99 34.11 -2.29
C LYS A 31 -22.88 32.88 -2.15
N SER A 32 -22.25 31.71 -2.11
CA SER A 32 -22.76 30.40 -1.69
C SER A 32 -24.26 30.35 -1.37
N GLN A 33 -25.10 30.15 -2.39
CA GLN A 33 -26.43 29.60 -2.14
C GLN A 33 -26.24 28.23 -1.47
N ASN A 34 -26.90 28.03 -0.32
CA ASN A 34 -26.91 26.79 0.47
C ASN A 34 -27.58 25.67 -0.35
N LEU A 35 -26.86 25.10 -1.31
CA LEU A 35 -27.28 23.88 -1.99
C LEU A 35 -27.33 22.73 -0.98
N PRO A 36 -28.32 21.81 -1.06
CA PRO A 36 -28.35 20.62 -0.25
C PRO A 36 -27.03 19.85 -0.33
N LYS A 37 -26.63 19.18 0.76
CA LYS A 37 -25.33 18.50 0.85
C LYS A 37 -25.10 17.49 -0.28
N THR A 38 -26.16 16.83 -0.73
CA THR A 38 -26.21 15.93 -1.90
C THR A 38 -25.65 16.54 -3.19
N TYR A 39 -25.79 17.85 -3.38
CA TYR A 39 -25.28 18.54 -4.57
C TYR A 39 -23.81 18.94 -4.46
N GLN A 40 -23.20 18.91 -3.26
CA GLN A 40 -21.80 19.29 -3.10
C GLN A 40 -20.86 18.27 -3.75
N GLY A 41 -21.16 16.97 -3.63
CA GLY A 41 -20.41 15.92 -4.32
C GLY A 41 -20.58 15.98 -5.84
N LEU A 42 -21.80 16.26 -6.32
CA LEU A 42 -22.10 16.38 -7.75
C LEU A 42 -21.31 17.48 -8.46
N LYS A 43 -20.88 18.54 -7.77
CA LYS A 43 -20.02 19.60 -8.35
C LYS A 43 -18.67 19.08 -8.84
N LYS A 44 -18.22 17.92 -8.36
CA LYS A 44 -16.97 17.26 -8.76
C LYS A 44 -17.20 16.11 -9.74
N MET A 45 -18.41 15.90 -10.23
CA MET A 45 -18.77 14.78 -11.11
C MET A 45 -19.30 15.25 -12.46
N VAL A 46 -19.22 14.37 -13.46
CA VAL A 46 -19.85 14.55 -14.78
C VAL A 46 -20.85 13.44 -15.04
N LEU A 47 -21.95 13.78 -15.71
CA LEU A 47 -22.97 12.82 -16.12
C LEU A 47 -22.50 12.08 -17.38
N ILE A 48 -22.48 10.76 -17.30
CA ILE A 48 -22.32 9.88 -18.46
C ILE A 48 -23.71 9.43 -18.88
N ALA A 49 -24.07 9.75 -20.12
CA ALA A 49 -25.36 9.45 -20.72
C ALA A 49 -25.66 7.93 -20.73
N PRO A 50 -26.95 7.53 -20.71
CA PRO A 50 -27.32 6.13 -20.81
C PRO A 50 -26.99 5.61 -22.22
N VAL A 51 -26.76 4.31 -22.34
CA VAL A 51 -26.62 3.62 -23.63
C VAL A 51 -27.41 2.34 -23.53
N GLN A 52 -28.42 2.16 -24.40
CA GLN A 52 -29.30 0.98 -24.49
C GLN A 52 -29.56 0.28 -23.14
N ASP A 53 -28.82 -0.78 -22.81
CA ASP A 53 -29.03 -1.61 -21.61
C ASP A 53 -28.21 -1.17 -20.38
N SER A 54 -27.63 0.03 -20.40
CA SER A 54 -26.79 0.55 -19.32
C SER A 54 -27.22 1.95 -18.91
N PRO A 55 -27.71 2.14 -17.67
CA PRO A 55 -28.27 3.40 -17.21
C PRO A 55 -27.22 4.51 -17.13
N ALA A 56 -27.70 5.75 -17.09
CA ALA A 56 -26.86 6.92 -16.86
C ALA A 56 -26.29 6.91 -15.44
N PHE A 57 -25.11 7.49 -15.27
CA PHE A 57 -24.42 7.57 -13.98
C PHE A 57 -23.52 8.80 -13.95
N TYR A 58 -23.31 9.35 -12.76
CA TYR A 58 -22.29 10.35 -12.52
C TYR A 58 -20.97 9.66 -12.20
N VAL A 59 -19.86 10.22 -12.68
CA VAL A 59 -18.49 9.78 -12.36
C VAL A 59 -17.68 10.96 -11.87
N ASP A 60 -16.84 10.76 -10.85
CA ASP A 60 -15.92 11.81 -10.43
C ASP A 60 -15.02 12.24 -11.60
N VAL A 61 -14.90 13.56 -11.78
CA VAL A 61 -14.02 14.18 -12.79
C VAL A 61 -12.59 13.76 -12.54
N ASP A 62 -12.15 13.86 -11.29
CA ASP A 62 -10.83 13.48 -10.81
C ASP A 62 -10.92 12.16 -10.02
N PRO A 63 -9.85 11.35 -10.00
CA PRO A 63 -9.73 10.33 -8.97
C PRO A 63 -9.77 10.95 -7.57
N VAL A 64 -10.17 10.16 -6.56
CA VAL A 64 -10.20 10.61 -5.16
C VAL A 64 -8.80 11.09 -4.80
N THR A 65 -8.69 12.31 -4.25
CA THR A 65 -7.40 12.91 -3.91
C THR A 65 -6.95 12.51 -2.50
N TYR A 66 -5.66 12.73 -2.18
CA TYR A 66 -5.16 12.61 -0.81
C TYR A 66 -5.96 13.49 0.15
N GLN A 67 -6.26 14.73 -0.24
CA GLN A 67 -7.05 15.66 0.57
C GLN A 67 -8.48 15.17 0.80
N ASP A 68 -9.13 14.59 -0.21
CA ASP A 68 -10.48 14.01 -0.04
C ASP A 68 -10.42 12.80 0.92
N PHE A 69 -9.42 11.92 0.77
CA PHE A 69 -9.25 10.76 1.65
C PHE A 69 -8.82 11.14 3.07
N LYS A 70 -8.10 12.25 3.26
CA LYS A 70 -7.74 12.79 4.57
C LYS A 70 -8.97 13.17 5.38
N ALA A 71 -10.00 13.75 4.76
CA ALA A 71 -11.27 14.01 5.43
C ALA A 71 -11.95 12.71 5.92
N TYR A 72 -11.85 11.61 5.15
CA TYR A 72 -12.32 10.29 5.57
C TYR A 72 -11.54 9.76 6.78
N VAL A 73 -10.21 9.86 6.76
CA VAL A 73 -9.34 9.44 7.88
C VAL A 73 -9.63 10.26 9.14
N GLU A 74 -9.73 11.59 9.02
CA GLU A 74 -10.06 12.50 10.14
C GLU A 74 -11.43 12.21 10.74
N ALA A 75 -12.37 11.68 9.94
CA ALA A 75 -13.68 11.26 10.42
C ALA A 75 -13.68 9.91 11.16
N GLY A 76 -12.58 9.15 11.13
CA GLY A 76 -12.42 7.85 11.79
C GLY A 76 -12.02 6.69 10.87
N GLY A 77 -11.80 6.96 9.58
CA GLY A 77 -11.36 5.98 8.60
C GLY A 77 -9.93 5.48 8.80
N THR A 78 -9.61 4.32 8.26
CA THR A 78 -8.25 3.77 8.28
C THR A 78 -7.37 4.41 7.22
N ILE A 79 -6.11 4.69 7.57
CA ILE A 79 -5.11 5.16 6.62
C ILE A 79 -4.74 4.07 5.61
N GLY A 80 -4.37 4.47 4.39
CA GLY A 80 -3.72 3.61 3.42
C GLY A 80 -2.23 3.40 3.73
N ALA A 81 -1.58 2.53 2.96
CA ALA A 81 -0.13 2.49 2.89
C ALA A 81 0.42 3.82 2.32
N TYR A 82 1.69 4.12 2.61
CA TYR A 82 2.38 5.33 2.16
C TYR A 82 1.79 6.66 2.67
N TRP A 83 0.88 6.63 3.64
CA TRP A 83 0.15 7.80 4.15
C TRP A 83 1.03 9.00 4.55
N ASP A 84 2.17 8.71 5.17
CA ASP A 84 3.12 9.72 5.67
C ASP A 84 4.33 9.92 4.72
N GLU A 85 4.34 9.27 3.56
CA GLU A 85 5.42 9.41 2.60
C GLU A 85 5.25 10.69 1.78
N ALA A 86 6.23 11.60 1.90
CA ALA A 86 6.24 12.92 1.24
C ALA A 86 6.02 12.89 -0.29
N THR A 87 6.23 11.74 -0.93
CA THR A 87 6.01 11.56 -2.38
C THR A 87 4.55 11.32 -2.74
N TYR A 88 3.74 10.81 -1.80
CA TYR A 88 2.39 10.31 -2.02
C TYR A 88 1.32 11.01 -1.16
N ASN A 89 1.70 12.05 -0.41
CA ASN A 89 0.83 12.77 0.51
C ASN A 89 0.60 14.25 0.11
N ILE A 90 0.72 14.56 -1.18
CA ILE A 90 0.40 15.90 -1.70
C ILE A 90 -1.12 15.98 -1.91
N ASP A 91 -1.76 16.98 -1.31
CA ASP A 91 -3.22 17.16 -1.26
C ASP A 91 -3.95 16.90 -2.59
N ASP A 92 -3.43 17.46 -3.69
CA ASP A 92 -4.03 17.38 -5.05
C ASP A 92 -3.60 16.16 -5.87
N GLN A 93 -2.79 15.25 -5.32
CA GLN A 93 -2.52 13.97 -5.97
C GLN A 93 -3.64 12.98 -5.70
N PRO A 94 -3.89 12.01 -6.60
CA PRO A 94 -4.79 10.90 -6.27
C PRO A 94 -4.29 10.16 -5.03
N ILE A 95 -5.23 9.68 -4.21
CA ILE A 95 -4.87 8.75 -3.14
C ILE A 95 -4.35 7.44 -3.73
N THR A 96 -3.22 6.97 -3.22
CA THR A 96 -2.66 5.65 -3.53
C THR A 96 -2.34 4.90 -2.24
N GLY A 97 -1.84 3.67 -2.34
CA GLY A 97 -1.63 2.82 -1.15
C GLY A 97 -2.94 2.36 -0.50
N VAL A 98 -4.05 2.44 -1.22
CA VAL A 98 -5.36 2.00 -0.74
C VAL A 98 -5.74 0.67 -1.38
N ASN A 99 -6.26 -0.23 -0.56
CA ASN A 99 -6.82 -1.49 -1.05
C ASN A 99 -8.31 -1.32 -1.40
N TRP A 100 -8.92 -2.37 -1.91
CA TRP A 100 -10.33 -2.33 -2.32
C TRP A 100 -11.27 -2.04 -1.13
N TYR A 101 -10.96 -2.55 0.07
CA TYR A 101 -11.77 -2.32 1.27
C TYR A 101 -11.73 -0.86 1.74
N HIS A 102 -10.56 -0.21 1.67
CA HIS A 102 -10.46 1.24 1.90
C HIS A 102 -11.34 2.02 0.93
N ALA A 103 -11.32 1.62 -0.35
CA ALA A 103 -12.07 2.30 -1.39
C ALA A 103 -13.59 2.17 -1.20
N ILE A 104 -14.10 0.98 -0.83
CA ILE A 104 -15.54 0.78 -0.60
C ILE A 104 -16.03 1.39 0.72
N ASP A 105 -15.20 1.41 1.77
CA ASP A 105 -15.57 2.07 3.02
C ASP A 105 -15.62 3.59 2.86
N TYR A 106 -14.67 4.15 2.11
CA TYR A 106 -14.72 5.56 1.68
C TYR A 106 -16.01 5.87 0.90
N CYS A 107 -16.40 5.02 -0.06
CA CYS A 107 -17.65 5.20 -0.81
C CYS A 107 -18.88 5.23 0.11
N ASN A 108 -18.98 4.28 1.05
CA ASN A 108 -20.07 4.24 2.02
C ASN A 108 -20.06 5.44 2.97
N TRP A 109 -18.88 5.87 3.43
CA TRP A 109 -18.71 7.06 4.26
C TRP A 109 -19.17 8.32 3.51
N ARG A 110 -18.68 8.53 2.27
CA ARG A 110 -19.07 9.68 1.42
C ARG A 110 -20.58 9.70 1.18
N SER A 111 -21.18 8.53 0.95
CA SER A 111 -22.64 8.39 0.81
C SER A 111 -23.37 8.94 2.03
N LYS A 112 -22.98 8.51 3.24
CA LYS A 112 -23.60 8.97 4.49
C LYS A 112 -23.36 10.46 4.76
N GLN A 113 -22.19 11.01 4.38
CA GLN A 113 -21.93 12.46 4.52
C GLN A 113 -22.92 13.31 3.71
N GLU A 114 -23.37 12.77 2.58
CA GLU A 114 -24.29 13.42 1.67
C GLU A 114 -25.74 12.96 1.84
N GLY A 115 -26.05 12.14 2.86
CA GLY A 115 -27.41 11.68 3.17
C GLY A 115 -27.91 10.53 2.28
N LEU A 116 -27.01 9.87 1.55
CA LEU A 116 -27.30 8.76 0.65
C LEU A 116 -27.15 7.41 1.36
N SER A 117 -27.88 6.40 0.88
CA SER A 117 -27.80 5.02 1.36
C SER A 117 -26.48 4.34 0.94
N PRO A 118 -25.81 3.60 1.82
CA PRO A 118 -24.55 2.91 1.50
C PRO A 118 -24.71 1.90 0.36
N ALA A 119 -23.79 1.92 -0.59
CA ALA A 119 -23.81 1.00 -1.73
C ALA A 119 -23.30 -0.41 -1.37
N TYR A 120 -22.42 -0.53 -0.37
CA TYR A 120 -21.82 -1.81 0.02
C TYR A 120 -22.37 -2.31 1.34
N ILE A 121 -22.75 -3.59 1.38
CA ILE A 121 -23.21 -4.30 2.58
C ILE A 121 -22.37 -5.55 2.82
N ALA A 122 -22.09 -5.85 4.08
CA ALA A 122 -21.36 -7.05 4.48
C ALA A 122 -22.20 -8.32 4.18
N THR A 123 -21.55 -9.39 3.73
CA THR A 123 -22.21 -10.68 3.46
C THR A 123 -22.32 -11.57 4.69
N GLY A 124 -21.56 -11.28 5.76
CA GLY A 124 -21.41 -12.15 6.93
C GLY A 124 -20.47 -13.35 6.72
N GLN A 125 -19.91 -13.50 5.51
CA GLN A 125 -18.94 -14.56 5.16
C GLN A 125 -17.58 -13.94 4.83
N ALA A 126 -16.50 -14.68 5.03
CA ALA A 126 -15.18 -14.24 4.59
C ALA A 126 -14.96 -14.51 3.09
N ASP A 127 -14.16 -13.69 2.42
CA ASP A 127 -13.66 -13.98 1.08
C ASP A 127 -12.48 -14.96 1.09
N ASN A 128 -11.96 -15.29 -0.10
CA ASN A 128 -10.87 -16.25 -0.27
C ASN A 128 -9.56 -15.83 0.40
N TRP A 129 -9.43 -14.55 0.78
CA TRP A 129 -8.28 -14.02 1.51
C TRP A 129 -8.52 -13.97 3.03
N GLY A 130 -9.72 -14.37 3.48
CA GLY A 130 -10.16 -14.40 4.87
C GLY A 130 -10.65 -13.04 5.40
N TYR A 131 -10.91 -12.06 4.53
CA TYR A 131 -11.48 -10.75 4.90
C TYR A 131 -12.99 -10.79 4.89
N PRO A 132 -13.69 -9.89 5.62
CA PRO A 132 -15.14 -9.77 5.51
C PRO A 132 -15.58 -9.55 4.06
N GLY A 133 -16.53 -10.37 3.61
CA GLY A 133 -17.09 -10.30 2.27
C GLY A 133 -18.09 -9.14 2.16
N TRP A 134 -18.14 -8.55 0.96
CA TRP A 134 -18.97 -7.39 0.65
C TRP A 134 -19.70 -7.58 -0.68
N LYS A 135 -20.94 -7.08 -0.76
CA LYS A 135 -21.74 -7.04 -1.99
C LYS A 135 -22.40 -5.68 -2.17
N LEU A 136 -22.77 -5.37 -3.41
CA LEU A 136 -23.58 -4.19 -3.72
C LEU A 136 -25.01 -4.39 -3.23
N ASN A 137 -25.60 -3.34 -2.66
CA ASN A 137 -27.04 -3.23 -2.44
C ASN A 137 -27.68 -2.66 -3.72
N PRO A 138 -28.52 -3.42 -4.45
CA PRO A 138 -29.11 -2.96 -5.71
C PRO A 138 -30.08 -1.78 -5.53
N GLN A 139 -30.59 -1.58 -4.31
CA GLN A 139 -31.50 -0.47 -3.98
C GLN A 139 -30.77 0.78 -3.47
N ALA A 140 -29.43 0.74 -3.38
CA ALA A 140 -28.67 1.85 -2.87
C ALA A 140 -28.52 2.99 -3.90
N ASN A 141 -28.64 4.21 -3.40
CA ASN A 141 -28.37 5.45 -4.12
C ASN A 141 -27.02 6.10 -3.81
N GLY A 142 -26.17 5.44 -3.02
CA GLY A 142 -24.88 5.97 -2.62
C GLY A 142 -23.76 5.80 -3.66
N TYR A 143 -22.65 6.43 -3.34
CA TYR A 143 -21.39 6.29 -4.05
C TYR A 143 -20.90 4.85 -4.03
N ARG A 144 -20.30 4.43 -5.14
CA ARG A 144 -19.61 3.15 -5.28
C ARG A 144 -18.43 3.25 -6.22
N LEU A 145 -17.63 2.19 -6.31
CA LEU A 145 -16.64 2.06 -7.37
C LEU A 145 -17.33 1.86 -8.73
N PRO A 146 -16.74 2.35 -9.83
CA PRO A 146 -17.23 2.06 -11.17
C PRO A 146 -17.17 0.56 -11.43
N SER A 147 -18.10 0.06 -12.23
CA SER A 147 -17.83 -1.19 -12.95
C SER A 147 -16.75 -0.96 -14.01
N ALA A 148 -16.09 -2.02 -14.48
CA ALA A 148 -15.12 -1.94 -15.56
C ALA A 148 -15.79 -1.42 -16.84
N ALA A 149 -17.06 -1.77 -17.08
CA ALA A 149 -17.86 -1.26 -18.18
C ALA A 149 -18.16 0.24 -18.05
N GLU A 150 -18.53 0.71 -16.86
CA GLU A 150 -18.74 2.14 -16.58
C GLU A 150 -17.44 2.94 -16.72
N PHE A 151 -16.32 2.41 -16.23
CA PHE A 151 -15.01 3.03 -16.40
C PHE A 151 -14.67 3.17 -17.89
N MET A 152 -14.84 2.10 -18.68
CA MET A 152 -14.59 2.15 -20.13
C MET A 152 -15.52 3.15 -20.83
N ARG A 153 -16.80 3.19 -20.48
CA ARG A 153 -17.77 4.13 -21.06
C ARG A 153 -17.40 5.58 -20.73
N ALA A 154 -17.02 5.86 -19.48
CA ALA A 154 -16.52 7.16 -19.08
C ALA A 154 -15.22 7.50 -19.84
N ALA A 155 -14.30 6.55 -19.99
CA ALA A 155 -13.02 6.75 -20.68
C ALA A 155 -13.18 7.05 -22.18
N ARG A 156 -14.14 6.39 -22.84
CA ARG A 156 -14.50 6.61 -24.25
C ARG A 156 -15.09 8.00 -24.50
N GLY A 157 -15.72 8.60 -23.49
CA GLY A 157 -16.26 9.95 -23.59
C GLY A 157 -17.22 10.15 -24.78
N GLY A 158 -18.07 9.16 -25.06
CA GLY A 158 -19.03 9.19 -26.17
C GLY A 158 -18.47 8.80 -27.54
N LYS A 159 -17.18 8.46 -27.65
CA LYS A 159 -16.59 7.96 -28.91
C LYS A 159 -16.58 6.43 -28.95
N PRO A 160 -17.23 5.78 -29.93
CA PRO A 160 -17.09 4.34 -30.12
C PRO A 160 -15.66 4.00 -30.59
N ASP A 161 -15.22 2.78 -30.29
CA ASP A 161 -14.05 2.13 -30.92
C ASP A 161 -12.71 2.88 -30.90
N ILE A 162 -12.48 3.72 -29.88
CA ILE A 162 -11.18 4.31 -29.59
C ILE A 162 -10.35 3.46 -28.62
N ARG A 163 -9.03 3.35 -28.87
CA ARG A 163 -8.09 2.62 -27.98
C ARG A 163 -7.68 3.39 -26.74
N TYR A 164 -7.52 4.70 -26.83
CA TYR A 164 -7.15 5.59 -25.72
C TYR A 164 -8.19 6.71 -25.55
N PRO A 165 -8.31 7.37 -24.39
CA PRO A 165 -9.29 8.43 -24.13
C PRO A 165 -9.25 9.60 -25.12
N TRP A 166 -8.12 9.77 -25.82
CA TRP A 166 -7.90 10.81 -26.83
C TRP A 166 -8.03 10.32 -28.28
N GLY A 167 -8.07 9.01 -28.55
CA GLY A 167 -8.13 8.47 -29.91
C GLY A 167 -7.49 7.10 -30.05
N ASN A 168 -7.23 6.69 -31.30
CA ASN A 168 -6.66 5.37 -31.59
C ASN A 168 -5.15 5.31 -31.48
N ASP A 169 -4.46 6.41 -31.74
CA ASP A 169 -3.00 6.42 -31.73
C ASP A 169 -2.45 6.76 -30.35
N PHE A 170 -1.41 6.03 -29.96
CA PHE A 170 -0.75 6.26 -28.70
C PHE A 170 -0.07 7.63 -28.72
N ASN A 171 -0.30 8.44 -27.67
CA ASN A 171 0.36 9.72 -27.51
C ASN A 171 0.98 9.81 -26.10
N PRO A 172 2.32 9.77 -25.98
CA PRO A 172 3.00 9.77 -24.69
C PRO A 172 2.89 11.09 -23.92
N THR A 173 2.41 12.17 -24.55
CA THR A 173 2.21 13.47 -23.88
C THR A 173 0.85 13.56 -23.16
N LEU A 174 -0.07 12.63 -23.46
CA LEU A 174 -1.44 12.62 -22.94
C LEU A 174 -1.68 11.58 -21.83
N ALA A 175 -0.61 10.96 -21.32
CA ALA A 175 -0.68 10.09 -20.16
C ALA A 175 0.57 10.23 -19.31
N ASN A 176 0.40 10.09 -18.00
CA ASN A 176 1.52 9.93 -17.08
C ASN A 176 1.84 8.44 -16.96
N PHE A 177 2.96 7.99 -17.55
CA PHE A 177 3.37 6.59 -17.62
C PHE A 177 4.90 6.48 -17.73
N ASP A 178 5.46 5.27 -17.63
CA ASP A 178 6.90 4.95 -17.75
C ASP A 178 7.84 5.74 -16.80
N ASN A 179 7.32 6.35 -15.74
CA ASN A 179 8.06 7.32 -14.92
C ASN A 179 8.81 6.72 -13.71
N GLU A 180 8.73 5.42 -13.52
CA GLU A 180 9.50 4.71 -12.48
C GLU A 180 11.02 4.80 -12.63
N LEU A 181 11.52 5.27 -13.78
CA LEU A 181 12.97 5.37 -14.02
C LEU A 181 13.61 6.47 -13.19
N GLY A 182 12.85 7.35 -12.53
CA GLY A 182 13.44 8.53 -11.94
C GLY A 182 14.28 9.28 -12.97
N VAL A 183 13.77 9.38 -14.20
CA VAL A 183 14.27 10.28 -15.24
C VAL A 183 13.04 11.03 -15.72
N LYS A 184 13.04 12.36 -15.62
CA LYS A 184 11.91 13.18 -16.05
C LYS A 184 11.86 13.12 -17.58
N LYS A 185 11.18 12.12 -18.12
CA LYS A 185 10.84 12.02 -19.54
C LYS A 185 9.44 12.60 -19.70
N GLY A 186 9.37 13.85 -20.10
CA GLY A 186 8.10 14.57 -20.28
C GLY A 186 7.70 15.43 -19.06
N LYS A 187 6.39 15.65 -18.91
CA LYS A 187 5.82 16.62 -17.96
C LYS A 187 5.97 16.18 -16.50
N TRP A 188 5.88 14.88 -16.24
CA TRP A 188 5.78 14.30 -14.89
C TRP A 188 6.99 13.45 -14.50
N TRP A 189 7.14 13.21 -13.19
CA TRP A 189 8.25 12.44 -12.61
C TRP A 189 7.78 11.20 -11.85
N ARG A 190 6.62 11.27 -11.19
CA ARG A 190 5.93 10.17 -10.48
C ARG A 190 4.43 10.46 -10.56
N LEU A 191 3.72 10.36 -9.44
CA LEU A 191 2.32 10.72 -9.32
C LEU A 191 2.10 12.21 -9.66
N ALA A 192 1.25 12.47 -10.64
CA ALA A 192 0.86 13.81 -11.05
C ALA A 192 -0.32 14.30 -10.21
N LYS A 193 -0.41 15.62 -10.01
CA LYS A 193 -1.63 16.26 -9.49
C LYS A 193 -2.79 16.04 -10.45
N VAL A 194 -3.99 15.85 -9.92
CA VAL A 194 -5.15 15.48 -10.74
C VAL A 194 -5.49 16.54 -11.80
N GLN A 195 -5.31 17.83 -11.48
CA GLN A 195 -5.61 18.93 -12.40
C GLN A 195 -4.64 19.02 -13.59
N GLU A 196 -3.48 18.36 -13.51
CA GLU A 196 -2.52 18.33 -14.60
C GLU A 196 -2.84 17.28 -15.66
N LEU A 197 -3.70 16.30 -15.32
CA LEU A 197 -4.06 15.17 -16.17
C LEU A 197 -5.02 15.61 -17.30
N PRO A 198 -4.91 15.01 -18.49
CA PRO A 198 -5.79 15.37 -19.60
C PRO A 198 -7.25 15.02 -19.33
N LEU A 199 -8.14 15.92 -19.73
CA LEU A 199 -9.58 15.69 -19.84
C LEU A 199 -9.86 14.92 -21.13
N ASN A 200 -10.75 13.93 -21.06
CA ASN A 200 -11.33 13.33 -22.25
C ASN A 200 -12.60 14.08 -22.71
N ASN A 201 -13.24 13.56 -23.75
CA ASN A 201 -14.46 14.16 -24.32
C ASN A 201 -15.67 14.24 -23.37
N ALA A 202 -15.73 13.40 -22.32
CA ALA A 202 -16.78 13.48 -21.30
C ALA A 202 -16.44 14.46 -20.17
N GLY A 203 -15.26 15.09 -20.21
CA GLY A 203 -14.81 15.96 -19.12
C GLY A 203 -14.27 15.19 -17.92
N VAL A 204 -13.79 13.96 -18.11
CA VAL A 204 -13.18 13.13 -17.06
C VAL A 204 -11.65 13.17 -17.20
N ARG A 205 -10.92 13.41 -16.11
CA ARG A 205 -9.45 13.46 -16.09
C ARG A 205 -8.82 12.09 -15.80
N GLY A 206 -7.66 11.86 -16.39
CA GLY A 206 -6.77 10.76 -15.98
C GLY A 206 -7.36 9.37 -16.19
N MET A 207 -8.09 9.16 -17.28
CA MET A 207 -8.65 7.84 -17.63
C MET A 207 -7.60 6.87 -18.21
N SER A 208 -6.41 7.37 -18.56
CA SER A 208 -5.23 6.59 -18.95
C SER A 208 -3.97 7.16 -18.30
N GLY A 209 -3.23 6.32 -17.57
CA GLY A 209 -2.03 6.69 -16.83
C GLY A 209 -2.30 7.29 -15.44
N ASN A 210 -1.23 7.70 -14.78
CA ASN A 210 -1.17 8.18 -13.40
C ASN A 210 -1.45 7.08 -12.37
N ILE A 211 -2.66 6.53 -12.30
CA ILE A 211 -2.99 5.45 -11.36
C ILE A 211 -3.88 4.38 -11.99
N TRP A 212 -3.67 3.15 -11.56
CA TRP A 212 -4.68 2.11 -11.68
C TRP A 212 -5.89 2.45 -10.80
N HIS A 213 -7.08 2.17 -11.31
CA HIS A 213 -8.34 2.41 -10.59
C HIS A 213 -8.99 1.10 -10.18
N TRP A 214 -9.30 0.95 -8.90
CA TRP A 214 -10.19 -0.12 -8.42
C TRP A 214 -11.56 -0.05 -9.09
N CYS A 215 -11.96 -1.16 -9.71
CA CYS A 215 -13.32 -1.40 -10.17
C CYS A 215 -14.06 -2.35 -9.21
N ASN A 216 -15.39 -2.34 -9.30
CA ASN A 216 -16.22 -3.20 -8.47
C ASN A 216 -16.13 -4.69 -8.87
N ASP A 217 -15.89 -4.96 -10.15
CA ASP A 217 -15.95 -6.27 -10.79
C ASP A 217 -14.91 -7.24 -10.25
N TRP A 218 -15.30 -8.51 -10.16
CA TRP A 218 -14.39 -9.62 -9.96
C TRP A 218 -13.84 -10.07 -11.33
N TYR A 219 -12.54 -10.29 -11.43
CA TYR A 219 -11.91 -10.88 -12.61
C TYR A 219 -11.94 -12.41 -12.55
N LEU A 220 -11.42 -12.96 -11.45
CA LEU A 220 -11.68 -14.33 -11.02
C LEU A 220 -12.67 -14.27 -9.85
N PRO A 221 -13.83 -14.96 -9.91
CA PRO A 221 -14.87 -14.88 -8.89
C PRO A 221 -14.28 -15.04 -7.47
N ASN A 222 -14.57 -14.06 -6.60
CA ASN A 222 -14.15 -14.00 -5.20
C ASN A 222 -12.63 -14.06 -4.94
N ARG A 223 -11.79 -13.84 -5.96
CA ARG A 223 -10.32 -13.95 -5.81
C ARG A 223 -9.59 -12.64 -6.11
N THR A 224 -9.88 -12.00 -7.24
CA THR A 224 -9.21 -10.76 -7.66
C THR A 224 -10.18 -9.73 -8.23
N LYS A 225 -9.96 -8.45 -7.91
CA LYS A 225 -10.75 -7.32 -8.38
C LYS A 225 -10.13 -6.71 -9.61
N MET A 226 -10.95 -6.26 -10.55
CA MET A 226 -10.50 -5.62 -11.77
C MET A 226 -9.87 -4.25 -11.50
N LEU A 227 -8.87 -3.92 -12.31
CA LEU A 227 -8.18 -2.64 -12.34
C LEU A 227 -8.17 -2.09 -13.78
N LYS A 228 -8.28 -0.77 -13.90
CA LYS A 228 -8.33 -0.06 -15.19
C LYS A 228 -7.46 1.20 -15.20
N GLY A 229 -7.10 1.66 -16.40
CA GLY A 229 -6.48 2.97 -16.66
C GLY A 229 -4.95 2.96 -16.80
N GLY A 230 -4.24 2.08 -16.12
CA GLY A 230 -2.77 2.10 -16.11
C GLY A 230 -2.19 3.17 -15.19
N GLY A 231 -1.05 2.85 -14.57
CA GLY A 231 -0.37 3.70 -13.59
C GLY A 231 0.80 4.48 -14.18
N TRP A 232 1.35 5.42 -13.40
CA TRP A 232 2.56 6.16 -13.75
C TRP A 232 3.80 5.24 -13.92
N GLY A 233 3.76 4.04 -13.36
CA GLY A 233 4.75 2.97 -13.54
C GLY A 233 4.52 2.05 -14.74
N SER A 234 3.42 2.23 -15.49
CA SER A 234 3.13 1.39 -16.67
C SER A 234 4.12 1.68 -17.79
N ILE A 235 4.88 0.66 -18.21
CA ILE A 235 5.95 0.78 -19.21
C ILE A 235 5.50 0.43 -20.63
N ASP A 236 4.43 -0.35 -20.77
CA ASP A 236 3.85 -0.73 -22.05
C ASP A 236 2.62 0.15 -22.32
N PRO A 237 2.57 0.90 -23.45
CA PRO A 237 1.39 1.65 -23.87
C PRO A 237 0.10 0.83 -23.88
N ALA A 238 0.16 -0.49 -24.09
CA ALA A 238 -1.00 -1.37 -24.03
C ALA A 238 -1.73 -1.29 -22.67
N PHE A 239 -1.02 -1.06 -21.57
CA PHE A 239 -1.61 -0.95 -20.22
C PHE A 239 -2.49 0.30 -20.06
N LEU A 240 -2.28 1.29 -20.92
CA LEU A 240 -3.01 2.56 -20.92
C LEU A 240 -4.25 2.51 -21.82
N GLN A 241 -4.47 1.42 -22.56
CA GLN A 241 -5.64 1.28 -23.42
C GLN A 241 -6.92 1.19 -22.59
N ILE A 242 -8.00 1.77 -23.12
CA ILE A 242 -9.30 1.85 -22.46
C ILE A 242 -9.80 0.47 -22.09
N ASP A 243 -9.65 -0.52 -22.97
CA ASP A 243 -10.17 -1.87 -22.82
C ASP A 243 -9.21 -2.80 -22.07
N TYR A 244 -7.95 -2.42 -21.88
CA TYR A 244 -6.96 -3.22 -21.16
C TYR A 244 -7.46 -3.59 -19.75
N LYS A 245 -7.40 -4.88 -19.42
CA LYS A 245 -7.88 -5.44 -18.17
C LYS A 245 -6.71 -5.99 -17.41
N THR A 246 -6.51 -5.51 -16.20
CA THR A 246 -5.70 -6.20 -15.20
C THR A 246 -6.51 -6.36 -13.92
N PHE A 247 -5.93 -6.99 -12.93
CA PHE A 247 -6.59 -7.30 -11.68
C PHE A 247 -5.59 -7.31 -10.54
N SER A 248 -6.10 -7.29 -9.31
CA SER A 248 -5.27 -7.52 -8.14
C SER A 248 -6.13 -8.06 -6.99
N ALA A 249 -5.49 -8.71 -6.02
CA ALA A 249 -6.18 -9.14 -4.80
C ALA A 249 -6.83 -7.93 -4.08
N PRO A 250 -8.06 -8.06 -3.56
CA PRO A 250 -8.78 -6.93 -2.95
C PRO A 250 -8.08 -6.33 -1.72
N SER A 251 -7.23 -7.11 -1.04
CA SER A 251 -6.41 -6.66 0.10
C SER A 251 -5.11 -5.99 -0.31
N ASN A 252 -4.72 -6.10 -1.59
CA ASN A 252 -3.52 -5.47 -2.10
C ASN A 252 -3.64 -3.95 -2.07
N TYR A 253 -2.53 -3.27 -1.82
CA TYR A 253 -2.42 -1.81 -1.91
C TYR A 253 -1.09 -1.51 -2.61
N ASN A 254 -1.06 -0.48 -3.46
CA ASN A 254 0.19 -0.07 -4.09
C ASN A 254 0.25 1.44 -4.35
N PHE A 255 1.46 1.96 -4.50
CA PHE A 255 1.78 3.38 -4.69
C PHE A 255 1.22 3.98 -5.99
N ASP A 256 0.74 3.16 -6.92
CA ASP A 256 0.10 3.56 -8.18
C ASP A 256 -1.34 3.03 -8.33
N VAL A 257 -1.94 2.51 -7.26
CA VAL A 257 -3.33 2.03 -7.25
C VAL A 257 -4.17 2.95 -6.36
N GLY A 258 -5.19 3.54 -6.95
CA GLY A 258 -6.19 4.37 -6.29
C GLY A 258 -7.59 4.05 -6.81
N PHE A 259 -8.49 5.03 -6.75
CA PHE A 259 -9.87 4.83 -7.22
C PHE A 259 -10.57 6.16 -7.51
N ARG A 260 -11.77 6.04 -8.10
CA ARG A 260 -12.75 7.11 -8.27
C ARG A 260 -14.13 6.57 -7.94
N CYS A 261 -15.08 7.44 -7.58
CA CYS A 261 -16.45 7.03 -7.32
C CYS A 261 -17.35 7.26 -8.54
N VAL A 262 -18.42 6.49 -8.60
CA VAL A 262 -19.60 6.73 -9.42
C VAL A 262 -20.84 6.80 -8.55
N LEU A 263 -21.89 7.41 -9.10
CA LEU A 263 -23.19 7.56 -8.47
C LEU A 263 -24.31 7.27 -9.50
N PRO A 264 -25.32 6.44 -9.19
CA PRO A 264 -26.41 6.19 -10.14
C PRO A 264 -27.21 7.48 -10.45
N ALA A 265 -27.42 7.82 -11.73
CA ALA A 265 -28.06 9.10 -12.07
C ALA A 265 -29.55 9.15 -11.69
N GLN A 266 -30.27 8.02 -11.87
CA GLN A 266 -31.67 7.87 -11.47
C GLN A 266 -31.90 8.21 -10.00
N SER A 267 -30.87 8.01 -9.18
CA SER A 267 -30.95 8.12 -7.74
C SER A 267 -30.91 9.56 -7.21
N ILE A 268 -30.38 10.49 -8.01
CA ILE A 268 -30.43 11.94 -7.75
C ILE A 268 -31.80 12.52 -8.09
N LEU A 269 -32.45 11.99 -9.13
CA LEU A 269 -33.75 12.48 -9.59
C LEU A 269 -34.91 12.05 -8.68
N ALA A 270 -34.69 11.04 -7.83
CA ALA A 270 -35.75 10.39 -7.06
C ALA A 270 -35.90 10.84 -5.60
N GLN A 271 -35.05 11.73 -5.05
CA GLN A 271 -35.13 12.12 -3.63
C GLN A 271 -34.86 13.59 -3.33
N ASP A 272 -35.85 14.26 -2.74
CA ASP A 272 -35.66 15.44 -1.88
C ASP A 272 -35.12 14.96 -0.52
N THR A 273 -33.84 15.23 -0.22
CA THR A 273 -33.09 14.62 0.90
C THR A 273 -32.97 15.54 2.12
N THR A 274 -34.07 16.14 2.56
CA THR A 274 -34.11 16.88 3.83
C THR A 274 -34.26 16.00 5.08
N ALA A 275 -34.40 14.68 4.94
CA ALA A 275 -34.66 13.80 6.09
C ALA A 275 -33.90 12.47 6.03
N SER A 276 -32.60 12.47 6.37
CA SER A 276 -31.96 11.25 6.88
C SER A 276 -31.14 11.57 8.12
N LYS A 277 -31.54 10.98 9.25
CA LYS A 277 -30.86 11.10 10.55
C LYS A 277 -29.38 10.76 10.36
N LYS A 278 -28.49 11.53 11.01
CA LYS A 278 -27.04 11.29 11.07
C LYS A 278 -26.72 9.93 11.68
N ILE A 279 -26.83 8.86 10.90
CA ILE A 279 -26.25 7.57 11.29
C ILE A 279 -24.75 7.74 11.12
N LYS A 280 -24.03 7.78 12.25
CA LYS A 280 -22.58 7.82 12.25
C LYS A 280 -22.06 6.64 11.43
N HIS A 281 -21.10 6.89 10.54
CA HIS A 281 -20.49 5.82 9.79
C HIS A 281 -19.71 4.89 10.74
N ALA A 282 -20.02 3.60 10.68
CA ALA A 282 -19.21 2.57 11.33
C ALA A 282 -18.09 2.23 10.36
N PHE A 283 -16.88 2.71 10.66
CA PHE A 283 -15.73 2.52 9.80
C PHE A 283 -15.30 1.07 9.78
N TYR A 284 -14.91 0.60 8.61
CA TYR A 284 -14.24 -0.67 8.48
C TYR A 284 -12.83 -0.54 9.03
N HIS A 285 -12.67 -0.90 10.30
CA HIS A 285 -11.35 -1.08 10.88
C HIS A 285 -10.80 -2.41 10.39
N TYR A 286 -9.71 -2.35 9.64
CA TYR A 286 -9.01 -3.50 9.10
C TYR A 286 -8.90 -4.62 10.14
N GLN A 287 -9.68 -5.68 9.95
CA GLN A 287 -9.48 -6.92 10.66
C GLN A 287 -8.49 -7.73 9.85
N THR A 288 -7.38 -8.13 10.48
CA THR A 288 -6.44 -9.07 9.90
C THR A 288 -7.22 -10.31 9.48
N SER A 289 -7.19 -10.67 8.19
CA SER A 289 -7.91 -11.86 7.70
C SER A 289 -7.75 -13.10 8.59
N ASN A 290 -8.82 -13.86 8.79
CA ASN A 290 -8.93 -14.95 9.78
C ASN A 290 -8.30 -16.29 9.34
N TYR A 291 -7.30 -16.28 8.46
CA TYR A 291 -6.66 -17.51 7.98
C TYR A 291 -5.99 -18.27 9.15
N GLN A 292 -6.31 -19.57 9.30
CA GLN A 292 -5.79 -20.41 10.36
C GLN A 292 -4.33 -20.81 10.12
N GLN A 293 -3.58 -20.91 11.21
CA GLN A 293 -2.16 -21.22 11.26
C GLN A 293 -1.91 -22.69 10.86
N SER A 294 -1.18 -22.94 9.77
CA SER A 294 -0.57 -24.25 9.55
C SER A 294 0.84 -24.24 10.15
N THR A 295 1.06 -25.00 11.22
CA THR A 295 2.32 -24.98 11.99
C THR A 295 3.43 -25.87 11.41
N SER A 296 3.15 -26.68 10.39
CA SER A 296 4.17 -27.49 9.68
C SER A 296 4.07 -27.29 8.17
N ILE A 297 4.86 -26.35 7.65
CA ILE A 297 4.88 -26.06 6.21
C ILE A 297 6.06 -26.79 5.58
N ASP A 298 5.75 -27.77 4.72
CA ASP A 298 6.73 -28.29 3.79
C ASP A 298 6.91 -27.30 2.63
N TYR A 299 7.95 -26.47 2.74
CA TYR A 299 8.36 -25.47 1.76
C TYR A 299 8.81 -26.07 0.42
N TYR A 300 9.02 -27.39 0.34
CA TYR A 300 9.45 -28.08 -0.88
C TYR A 300 8.31 -28.87 -1.54
N SER A 301 7.12 -28.89 -0.92
CA SER A 301 5.97 -29.59 -1.46
C SER A 301 5.42 -28.92 -2.73
N PRO A 302 4.87 -29.70 -3.68
CA PRO A 302 4.10 -29.16 -4.81
C PRO A 302 2.96 -28.24 -4.35
N ALA A 303 2.32 -28.56 -3.22
CA ALA A 303 1.25 -27.75 -2.65
C ALA A 303 1.73 -26.35 -2.22
N PHE A 304 2.92 -26.25 -1.61
CA PHE A 304 3.51 -24.95 -1.30
C PHE A 304 3.87 -24.16 -2.57
N ALA A 305 4.46 -24.82 -3.56
CA ALA A 305 4.78 -24.17 -4.85
C ALA A 305 3.52 -23.59 -5.52
N GLN A 306 2.40 -24.31 -5.50
CA GLN A 306 1.12 -23.83 -6.02
C GLN A 306 0.55 -22.64 -5.22
N ARG A 307 0.65 -22.67 -3.87
CA ARG A 307 0.24 -21.52 -3.04
C ARG A 307 1.09 -20.28 -3.30
N LEU A 308 2.40 -20.44 -3.41
CA LEU A 308 3.31 -19.34 -3.74
C LEU A 308 3.03 -18.81 -5.16
N ALA A 309 2.78 -19.70 -6.14
CA ALA A 309 2.39 -19.32 -7.50
C ALA A 309 1.07 -18.54 -7.54
N ALA A 310 0.09 -18.97 -6.74
CA ALA A 310 -1.18 -18.27 -6.59
C ALA A 310 -0.97 -16.84 -6.06
N PHE A 311 -0.18 -16.69 -4.99
CA PHE A 311 0.19 -15.38 -4.47
C PHE A 311 0.89 -14.51 -5.53
N LEU A 312 1.91 -15.04 -6.21
CA LEU A 312 2.62 -14.29 -7.24
C LEU A 312 1.70 -13.87 -8.41
N GLY A 313 0.79 -14.73 -8.82
CA GLY A 313 -0.17 -14.45 -9.89
C GLY A 313 -1.25 -13.44 -9.48
N ASP A 314 -1.72 -13.47 -8.23
CA ASP A 314 -2.80 -12.60 -7.75
C ASP A 314 -2.32 -11.17 -7.43
N TYR A 315 -1.08 -11.03 -6.93
CA TYR A 315 -0.51 -9.73 -6.56
C TYR A 315 0.34 -9.11 -7.67
N PHE A 316 0.87 -9.91 -8.60
CA PHE A 316 1.75 -9.41 -9.66
C PHE A 316 1.45 -10.02 -11.05
N PRO A 317 0.20 -9.92 -11.54
CA PRO A 317 -0.24 -10.62 -12.75
C PRO A 317 0.43 -10.16 -14.05
N GLN A 318 0.91 -8.92 -14.12
CA GLN A 318 1.61 -8.40 -15.32
C GLN A 318 3.13 -8.31 -15.13
N SER A 319 3.66 -9.09 -14.18
CA SER A 319 5.10 -9.17 -14.03
C SER A 319 5.75 -9.83 -15.23
N LEU A 320 6.84 -9.23 -15.69
CA LEU A 320 7.71 -9.85 -16.68
C LEU A 320 8.86 -10.55 -15.94
N TYR A 321 8.84 -11.87 -15.94
CA TYR A 321 9.83 -12.72 -15.27
C TYR A 321 10.84 -13.26 -16.31
N PHE A 322 12.14 -13.02 -16.12
CA PHE A 322 13.17 -13.32 -17.13
C PHE A 322 14.40 -14.06 -16.58
N LEU A 323 14.85 -15.11 -17.25
CA LEU A 323 16.10 -15.85 -17.04
C LEU A 323 17.31 -15.31 -17.85
N THR A 324 17.18 -14.37 -18.82
CA THR A 324 18.27 -13.69 -19.60
C THR A 324 17.75 -12.36 -20.22
N MET A 325 18.41 -11.78 -21.25
CA MET A 325 18.12 -10.45 -21.83
C MET A 325 16.63 -10.24 -22.22
N VAL A 326 16.08 -9.03 -21.98
CA VAL A 326 14.63 -8.69 -22.09
C VAL A 326 14.01 -8.92 -23.46
N ASP A 327 14.81 -8.79 -24.50
CA ASP A 327 14.40 -8.83 -25.89
C ASP A 327 14.34 -10.26 -26.46
N GLN A 328 14.70 -11.28 -25.67
CA GLN A 328 14.93 -12.64 -26.19
C GLN A 328 14.31 -13.76 -25.32
N GLN A 329 13.44 -13.42 -24.38
CA GLN A 329 13.03 -14.35 -23.32
C GLN A 329 11.56 -14.78 -23.38
N PRO A 330 11.27 -16.08 -23.12
CA PRO A 330 9.92 -16.51 -22.80
C PRO A 330 9.54 -16.02 -21.39
N LYS A 331 8.33 -15.47 -21.26
CA LYS A 331 7.76 -15.02 -19.98
C LYS A 331 7.62 -16.22 -19.03
N LEU A 332 8.19 -16.17 -17.81
CA LEU A 332 7.89 -17.22 -16.82
C LEU A 332 6.44 -17.09 -16.33
N THR A 333 5.81 -18.24 -16.09
CA THR A 333 4.54 -18.31 -15.35
C THR A 333 4.78 -18.11 -13.84
N PRO A 334 3.76 -17.71 -13.07
CA PRO A 334 3.88 -17.64 -11.60
C PRO A 334 4.35 -18.96 -10.96
N LEU A 335 4.01 -20.11 -11.56
CA LEU A 335 4.45 -21.41 -11.07
C LEU A 335 5.94 -21.66 -11.30
N GLN A 336 6.44 -21.37 -12.51
CA GLN A 336 7.88 -21.46 -12.80
C GLN A 336 8.70 -20.53 -11.91
N MET A 337 8.17 -19.34 -11.63
CA MET A 337 8.77 -18.39 -10.71
C MET A 337 8.83 -18.93 -9.27
N ALA A 338 7.72 -19.47 -8.77
CA ALA A 338 7.67 -20.10 -7.44
C ALA A 338 8.66 -21.27 -7.33
N GLN A 339 8.74 -22.12 -8.36
CA GLN A 339 9.68 -23.24 -8.41
C GLN A 339 11.14 -22.78 -8.38
N GLU A 340 11.49 -21.71 -9.11
CA GLU A 340 12.86 -21.18 -9.11
C GLU A 340 13.23 -20.59 -7.74
N ILE A 341 12.32 -19.83 -7.09
CA ILE A 341 12.52 -19.33 -5.72
C ILE A 341 12.81 -20.51 -4.78
N ILE A 342 11.95 -21.53 -4.78
CA ILE A 342 12.07 -22.71 -3.91
C ILE A 342 13.40 -23.44 -4.18
N ALA A 343 13.75 -23.65 -5.45
CA ALA A 343 14.98 -24.36 -5.83
C ALA A 343 16.23 -23.62 -5.34
N VAL A 344 16.30 -22.29 -5.55
CA VAL A 344 17.44 -21.50 -5.12
C VAL A 344 17.52 -21.43 -3.61
N THR A 345 16.42 -21.16 -2.90
CA THR A 345 16.48 -21.03 -1.43
C THR A 345 16.82 -22.36 -0.74
N LYS A 346 16.37 -23.50 -1.30
CA LYS A 346 16.75 -24.84 -0.83
C LYS A 346 18.26 -25.04 -0.79
N ALA A 347 18.98 -24.58 -1.82
CA ALA A 347 20.43 -24.74 -1.91
C ALA A 347 21.21 -23.97 -0.82
N TYR A 348 20.59 -23.00 -0.15
CA TYR A 348 21.23 -22.16 0.88
C TYR A 348 20.55 -22.22 2.25
N GLN A 349 19.58 -23.12 2.46
CA GLN A 349 18.78 -23.20 3.68
C GLN A 349 18.09 -21.87 4.04
N ILE A 350 17.61 -21.15 3.02
CA ILE A 350 16.84 -19.90 3.19
C ILE A 350 15.35 -20.22 3.10
N ASN A 351 14.53 -19.51 3.88
CA ASN A 351 13.08 -19.62 3.77
C ASN A 351 12.62 -19.00 2.44
N PRO A 352 11.91 -19.74 1.56
CA PRO A 352 11.44 -19.19 0.28
C PRO A 352 10.52 -17.98 0.45
N LEU A 353 9.71 -17.93 1.51
CA LEU A 353 8.85 -16.79 1.81
C LEU A 353 9.65 -15.53 2.12
N PHE A 354 10.81 -15.67 2.74
CA PHE A 354 11.68 -14.54 3.00
C PHE A 354 12.27 -13.98 1.70
N LEU A 355 12.79 -14.83 0.81
CA LEU A 355 13.25 -14.37 -0.51
C LEU A 355 12.11 -13.69 -1.29
N THR A 356 10.92 -14.30 -1.32
CA THR A 356 9.74 -13.70 -1.93
C THR A 356 9.45 -12.33 -1.32
N ALA A 357 9.44 -12.20 0.00
CA ALA A 357 9.13 -10.94 0.65
C ALA A 357 10.17 -9.84 0.40
N ILE A 358 11.46 -10.20 0.32
CA ILE A 358 12.51 -9.26 -0.10
C ILE A 358 12.25 -8.78 -1.51
N MET A 359 12.01 -9.70 -2.44
CA MET A 359 11.73 -9.34 -3.84
C MET A 359 10.54 -8.39 -3.93
N VAL A 360 9.46 -8.71 -3.22
CA VAL A 360 8.23 -7.91 -3.19
C VAL A 360 8.49 -6.53 -2.55
N SER A 361 9.28 -6.46 -1.50
CA SER A 361 9.58 -5.19 -0.81
C SER A 361 10.42 -4.27 -1.69
N GLU A 362 11.37 -4.83 -2.44
CA GLU A 362 12.25 -4.08 -3.35
C GLU A 362 11.57 -3.72 -4.68
N SER A 363 10.52 -4.44 -5.09
CA SER A 363 9.69 -4.10 -6.26
C SER A 363 8.54 -3.14 -5.93
N GLY A 364 8.21 -2.99 -4.64
CA GLY A 364 6.91 -2.53 -4.20
C GLY A 364 5.89 -3.67 -4.22
N LEU A 365 5.12 -3.80 -3.13
CA LEU A 365 4.02 -4.75 -3.03
C LEU A 365 2.93 -4.34 -4.03
N GLY A 366 2.57 -5.26 -4.94
CA GLY A 366 1.33 -5.10 -5.70
C GLY A 366 1.37 -4.17 -6.91
N SER A 367 2.54 -3.87 -7.48
CA SER A 367 2.59 -3.13 -8.74
C SER A 367 1.98 -3.99 -9.86
N CYS A 368 0.86 -3.50 -10.40
CA CYS A 368 0.13 -4.19 -11.47
C CYS A 368 0.88 -4.20 -12.79
N SER A 369 1.99 -3.48 -12.83
CA SER A 369 3.12 -3.65 -13.71
C SER A 369 4.28 -3.94 -12.75
N PHE A 370 5.00 -5.05 -12.85
CA PHE A 370 6.23 -5.29 -12.07
C PHE A 370 7.38 -4.74 -12.91
N PRO A 371 7.67 -3.43 -12.89
CA PRO A 371 8.48 -2.88 -13.94
C PRO A 371 9.90 -2.90 -13.40
N ARG A 372 10.77 -3.55 -14.16
CA ARG A 372 12.21 -3.27 -14.18
C ARG A 372 13.06 -3.80 -13.03
N TRP A 373 13.00 -5.12 -12.82
CA TRP A 373 14.24 -5.81 -12.43
C TRP A 373 15.26 -5.90 -13.57
N TYR A 374 14.84 -5.72 -14.83
CA TYR A 374 15.77 -5.79 -15.97
C TYR A 374 16.86 -4.71 -15.96
N ASN A 375 16.62 -3.53 -15.38
CA ASN A 375 17.64 -2.47 -15.34
C ASN A 375 18.30 -2.28 -13.98
N ASN A 376 17.94 -3.10 -12.99
CA ASN A 376 18.68 -3.17 -11.75
C ASN A 376 18.70 -4.64 -11.32
N PRO A 377 19.62 -5.46 -11.85
CA PRO A 377 19.87 -6.78 -11.31
C PRO A 377 20.40 -6.53 -9.91
N MET A 378 19.49 -6.48 -8.94
CA MET A 378 19.70 -6.20 -7.54
C MET A 378 21.03 -5.49 -7.30
N ALA A 379 21.05 -4.17 -7.34
CA ALA A 379 22.04 -3.39 -6.64
C ALA A 379 21.84 -3.63 -5.14
N PHE A 380 22.00 -4.88 -4.71
CA PHE A 380 22.50 -5.17 -3.40
C PHE A 380 23.84 -4.47 -3.33
N HIS A 381 23.82 -3.24 -2.85
CA HIS A 381 24.99 -2.67 -2.25
C HIS A 381 25.25 -3.54 -1.01
N TRP A 382 25.90 -4.69 -1.22
CA TRP A 382 26.43 -5.53 -0.15
C TRP A 382 27.61 -4.78 0.45
N GLN A 383 27.31 -3.70 1.18
CA GLN A 383 28.34 -2.86 1.74
C GLN A 383 28.96 -3.62 2.92
N ASN A 384 30.27 -3.82 2.85
CA ASN A 384 31.04 -4.28 4.01
C ASN A 384 31.26 -3.14 5.04
N LYS A 385 30.64 -1.96 4.85
CA LYS A 385 30.71 -0.78 5.71
C LYS A 385 29.32 -0.14 5.86
N LEU A 386 29.04 0.42 7.05
CA LEU A 386 27.86 1.24 7.33
C LEU A 386 27.93 2.55 6.51
N MET A 387 26.84 2.94 5.86
CA MET A 387 26.76 4.22 5.14
C MET A 387 26.90 5.39 6.13
N SER A 388 27.88 6.26 5.90
CA SER A 388 28.24 7.32 6.85
C SER A 388 27.35 8.57 6.76
N ARG A 389 26.64 8.79 5.65
CA ARG A 389 25.63 9.87 5.41
C ARG A 389 25.04 9.70 4.01
N GLY A 390 23.71 9.54 3.90
CA GLY A 390 23.00 9.73 2.64
C GLY A 390 22.16 8.54 2.19
N LEU A 391 20.90 8.83 1.87
CA LEU A 391 19.91 7.90 1.32
C LEU A 391 20.40 7.32 -0.01
N PRO A 392 20.18 6.03 -0.31
CA PRO A 392 19.96 5.65 -1.69
C PRO A 392 18.60 6.26 -2.06
N VAL A 393 18.62 7.40 -2.73
CA VAL A 393 17.49 7.71 -3.62
C VAL A 393 17.48 6.55 -4.60
N TYR A 394 16.34 5.86 -4.74
CA TYR A 394 16.09 4.96 -5.87
C TYR A 394 16.11 5.81 -7.15
N ASN A 395 17.29 6.26 -7.55
CA ASN A 395 17.57 6.62 -8.92
C ASN A 395 17.66 5.25 -9.59
N ALA A 396 16.53 4.74 -10.08
CA ALA A 396 16.60 3.78 -11.17
C ALA A 396 17.55 4.41 -12.19
N ARG A 397 18.70 3.78 -12.43
CA ARG A 397 19.68 4.25 -13.41
C ARG A 397 19.44 3.42 -14.66
N PRO A 398 18.53 3.84 -15.55
CA PRO A 398 18.26 3.09 -16.77
C PRO A 398 19.53 3.13 -17.61
N GLY A 399 20.15 1.96 -17.83
CA GLY A 399 21.44 1.84 -18.52
C GLY A 399 22.62 1.44 -17.63
N TRP A 400 22.52 1.57 -16.30
CA TRP A 400 23.46 0.95 -15.36
C TRP A 400 23.00 -0.48 -15.08
N ARG A 401 23.11 -1.33 -16.09
CA ARG A 401 22.95 -2.78 -15.91
C ARG A 401 23.96 -3.24 -14.86
N ASN A 402 23.54 -3.98 -13.83
CA ASN A 402 24.50 -4.78 -13.07
C ASN A 402 25.08 -5.82 -14.04
N ARG A 403 26.28 -5.55 -14.54
CA ARG A 403 26.97 -6.38 -15.53
C ARG A 403 27.36 -7.76 -14.98
N LYS A 404 27.22 -7.98 -13.66
CA LYS A 404 27.69 -9.18 -12.97
C LYS A 404 26.71 -10.34 -13.03
N TYR A 405 25.40 -10.08 -12.94
CA TYR A 405 24.37 -11.12 -12.97
C TYR A 405 23.50 -10.93 -14.20
N LYS A 406 23.54 -11.91 -15.10
CA LYS A 406 22.86 -11.89 -16.39
C LYS A 406 21.49 -12.55 -16.34
N THR A 407 21.18 -13.26 -15.25
CA THR A 407 19.94 -14.03 -15.07
C THR A 407 19.30 -13.76 -13.71
N LEU A 408 17.98 -13.91 -13.60
CA LEU A 408 17.26 -13.83 -12.32
C LEU A 408 17.74 -14.89 -11.33
N LYS A 409 17.99 -16.11 -11.82
CA LYS A 409 18.56 -17.22 -11.06
C LYS A 409 19.91 -16.86 -10.45
N GLU A 410 20.85 -16.33 -11.24
CA GLU A 410 22.16 -15.87 -10.76
C GLU A 410 22.02 -14.81 -9.67
N ALA A 411 21.08 -13.89 -9.83
CA ALA A 411 20.79 -12.86 -8.86
C ALA A 411 20.26 -13.46 -7.54
N TYR A 412 19.35 -14.44 -7.58
CA TYR A 412 18.86 -15.14 -6.38
C TYR A 412 19.94 -15.95 -5.68
N HIS A 413 20.78 -16.67 -6.42
CA HIS A 413 21.93 -17.37 -5.84
C HIS A 413 22.87 -16.39 -5.13
N ALA A 414 23.15 -15.24 -5.76
CA ALA A 414 23.97 -14.20 -5.15
C ALA A 414 23.33 -13.61 -3.89
N PHE A 415 22.00 -13.41 -3.88
CA PHE A 415 21.26 -12.99 -2.70
C PHE A 415 21.40 -13.96 -1.54
N CYS A 416 20.99 -15.21 -1.78
CA CYS A 416 21.00 -16.23 -0.75
C CYS A 416 22.40 -16.43 -0.18
N LYS A 417 23.44 -16.38 -1.03
CA LYS A 417 24.83 -16.38 -0.58
C LYS A 417 25.19 -15.16 0.27
N GLY A 418 24.72 -13.97 -0.11
CA GLY A 418 24.98 -12.71 0.61
C GLY A 418 24.34 -12.66 1.99
N ILE A 419 23.09 -13.10 2.11
CA ILE A 419 22.33 -13.09 3.37
C ILE A 419 22.87 -14.10 4.41
N ARG A 420 23.70 -15.05 3.99
CA ARG A 420 24.44 -15.98 4.88
C ARG A 420 25.65 -15.35 5.58
N ARG A 421 26.03 -14.11 5.27
CA ARG A 421 27.13 -13.42 5.97
C ARG A 421 26.81 -13.21 7.45
N ASP A 422 27.83 -13.27 8.29
CA ASP A 422 27.68 -13.25 9.76
C ASP A 422 26.99 -11.99 10.31
N LEU A 423 27.21 -10.82 9.69
CA LEU A 423 26.59 -9.57 10.12
C LEU A 423 25.05 -9.64 10.08
N TYR A 424 24.49 -10.31 9.06
CA TYR A 424 23.04 -10.49 8.92
C TYR A 424 22.51 -11.51 9.90
N PHE A 425 23.27 -12.59 10.14
CA PHE A 425 22.94 -13.58 11.15
C PHE A 425 22.87 -12.95 12.55
N ARG A 426 23.87 -12.13 12.91
CA ARG A 426 23.88 -11.40 14.18
C ARG A 426 22.70 -10.45 14.31
N ALA A 427 22.38 -9.70 13.24
CA ALA A 427 21.23 -8.80 13.25
C ALA A 427 19.90 -9.55 13.35
N ALA A 428 19.74 -10.65 12.61
CA ALA A 428 18.55 -11.51 12.62
C ALA A 428 18.32 -12.21 13.97
N ARG A 429 19.39 -12.51 14.72
CA ARG A 429 19.30 -13.04 16.10
C ARG A 429 18.59 -12.05 17.02
N GLU A 430 18.84 -10.76 16.81
CA GLU A 430 18.27 -9.71 17.67
C GLU A 430 16.79 -9.53 17.37
N ASN A 431 16.46 -9.09 16.15
CA ASN A 431 15.10 -8.93 15.66
C ASN A 431 15.05 -8.53 14.18
N LEU A 432 13.85 -8.52 13.59
CA LEU A 432 13.65 -8.15 12.19
C LEU A 432 14.01 -6.68 11.90
N TYR A 433 13.79 -5.77 12.85
CA TYR A 433 14.13 -4.35 12.68
C TYR A 433 15.65 -4.11 12.60
N ASP A 434 16.44 -4.78 13.43
CA ASP A 434 17.89 -4.72 13.39
C ASP A 434 18.42 -5.35 12.11
N PHE A 435 17.84 -6.49 11.67
CA PHE A 435 18.14 -7.06 10.35
C PHE A 435 17.86 -6.06 9.23
N HIS A 436 16.67 -5.47 9.21
CA HIS A 436 16.24 -4.48 8.22
C HIS A 436 17.18 -3.28 8.18
N THR A 437 17.52 -2.71 9.33
CA THR A 437 18.43 -1.56 9.42
C THR A 437 19.82 -1.90 8.88
N VAL A 438 20.29 -3.13 9.10
CA VAL A 438 21.59 -3.60 8.61
C VAL A 438 21.55 -3.94 7.12
N TYR A 439 20.43 -4.46 6.62
CA TYR A 439 20.24 -4.82 5.22
C TYR A 439 19.99 -3.60 4.32
N VAL A 440 19.01 -2.76 4.68
CA VAL A 440 18.56 -1.63 3.88
C VAL A 440 19.33 -0.35 4.20
N GLY A 441 19.87 -0.22 5.42
CA GLY A 441 20.61 0.96 5.86
C GLY A 441 19.73 2.13 6.32
N TYR A 442 18.40 1.99 6.28
CA TYR A 442 17.44 2.99 6.77
C TYR A 442 16.13 2.31 7.24
N GLU A 443 15.32 3.00 8.04
CA GLU A 443 14.02 2.52 8.51
C GLU A 443 12.94 2.64 7.43
N SER A 444 12.26 1.52 7.12
CA SER A 444 11.18 1.40 6.13
C SER A 444 10.07 0.51 6.67
N ASP A 445 8.93 1.10 6.99
CA ASP A 445 7.77 0.38 7.52
C ASP A 445 7.15 -0.51 6.43
N THR A 446 7.07 0.01 5.19
CA THR A 446 6.60 -0.71 4.00
C THR A 446 7.31 -2.06 3.84
N TRP A 447 8.62 -2.10 4.07
CA TRP A 447 9.41 -3.33 3.93
C TRP A 447 9.04 -4.36 5.01
N LEU A 448 8.88 -3.93 6.27
CA LEU A 448 8.50 -4.80 7.37
C LEU A 448 7.06 -5.34 7.21
N TYR A 449 6.11 -4.48 6.80
CA TYR A 449 4.73 -4.90 6.52
C TYR A 449 4.65 -5.89 5.36
N THR A 450 5.51 -5.73 4.34
CA THR A 450 5.56 -6.65 3.20
C THR A 450 5.99 -8.05 3.62
N ILE A 451 6.97 -8.16 4.52
CA ILE A 451 7.40 -9.46 5.06
C ILE A 451 6.29 -10.14 5.83
N ALA A 452 5.65 -9.44 6.76
CA ALA A 452 4.48 -9.95 7.47
C ALA A 452 3.38 -10.44 6.51
N ARG A 453 3.13 -9.66 5.46
CA ARG A 453 2.10 -9.95 4.46
C ARG A 453 2.37 -11.22 3.68
N VAL A 454 3.57 -11.39 3.14
CA VAL A 454 3.92 -12.58 2.33
C VAL A 454 3.82 -13.85 3.17
N PHE A 455 4.34 -13.83 4.40
CA PHE A 455 4.25 -14.97 5.31
C PHE A 455 2.81 -15.32 5.67
N LYS A 456 1.98 -14.30 5.86
CA LYS A 456 0.57 -14.49 6.14
C LYS A 456 -0.18 -15.07 4.93
N ASP A 457 -0.01 -14.47 3.76
CA ASP A 457 -0.83 -14.80 2.58
C ASP A 457 -0.48 -16.15 1.97
N VAL A 458 0.79 -16.56 2.01
CA VAL A 458 1.24 -17.82 1.41
C VAL A 458 1.15 -18.99 2.40
N ALA A 459 1.32 -18.70 3.69
CA ALA A 459 1.61 -19.70 4.71
C ALA A 459 0.75 -19.58 5.97
N GLY A 460 -0.09 -18.55 6.11
CA GLY A 460 -0.88 -18.31 7.32
C GLY A 460 -0.03 -17.94 8.55
N ILE A 461 1.27 -17.67 8.36
CA ILE A 461 2.19 -17.29 9.44
C ILE A 461 2.01 -15.80 9.71
N ARG A 462 1.61 -15.46 10.94
CA ARG A 462 1.39 -14.06 11.34
C ARG A 462 2.49 -13.57 12.26
N PHE A 463 2.92 -12.37 11.98
CA PHE A 463 3.67 -11.49 12.87
C PHE A 463 3.43 -10.07 12.36
N GLU A 464 3.42 -9.09 13.25
CA GLU A 464 3.19 -7.70 12.87
C GLU A 464 4.52 -6.98 12.61
N ALA A 465 4.50 -5.93 11.79
CA ALA A 465 5.70 -5.16 11.45
C ALA A 465 6.15 -4.21 12.58
N ASP A 466 5.21 -3.81 13.41
CA ASP A 466 5.39 -2.98 14.61
C ASP A 466 5.80 -3.79 15.84
N GLU A 467 5.60 -5.11 15.82
CA GLU A 467 6.25 -6.04 16.74
C GLU A 467 7.58 -6.53 16.16
N PRO A 468 8.74 -6.16 16.72
CA PRO A 468 10.00 -6.70 16.23
C PRO A 468 10.03 -8.19 16.55
N ILE A 469 9.83 -9.01 15.51
CA ILE A 469 10.04 -10.45 15.54
C ILE A 469 11.35 -10.70 16.25
N GLN A 470 11.28 -11.19 17.48
CA GLN A 470 12.47 -11.61 18.19
C GLN A 470 12.96 -12.87 17.52
N ASN A 471 14.27 -12.99 17.34
CA ASN A 471 14.84 -14.15 16.67
C ASN A 471 14.32 -14.30 15.23
N ALA A 472 14.31 -13.18 14.48
CA ALA A 472 13.90 -13.13 13.07
C ALA A 472 14.60 -14.17 12.19
N GLY A 473 15.77 -14.65 12.63
CA GLY A 473 16.46 -15.79 12.01
C GLY A 473 15.57 -17.01 11.75
N LYS A 474 14.57 -17.30 12.58
CA LYS A 474 13.61 -18.41 12.36
C LYS A 474 12.73 -18.25 11.12
N PHE A 475 12.54 -17.02 10.66
CA PHE A 475 11.76 -16.70 9.47
C PHE A 475 12.67 -16.54 8.24
N ILE A 476 13.97 -16.42 8.43
CA ILE A 476 14.95 -16.18 7.36
C ILE A 476 15.67 -17.48 6.97
N TYR A 477 16.10 -18.26 7.96
CA TYR A 477 16.97 -19.43 7.79
C TYR A 477 16.24 -20.69 8.24
N LEU A 478 16.21 -21.72 7.39
CA LEU A 478 15.59 -23.01 7.70
C LEU A 478 16.48 -23.86 8.63
N ASP A 479 17.79 -23.62 8.63
CA ASP A 479 18.80 -24.26 9.49
C ASP A 479 19.13 -23.43 10.75
N TRP A 480 18.27 -22.48 11.13
CA TRP A 480 18.55 -21.50 12.19
C TRP A 480 19.02 -22.11 13.52
N GLU A 481 18.34 -23.15 14.00
CA GLU A 481 18.67 -23.82 15.27
C GLU A 481 20.04 -24.53 15.19
N GLN A 482 20.40 -25.12 14.04
CA GLN A 482 21.70 -25.76 13.85
C GLN A 482 22.84 -24.73 13.86
N VAL A 483 22.69 -23.65 13.08
CA VAL A 483 23.71 -22.61 12.96
C VAL A 483 23.91 -21.84 14.28
N THR A 484 22.83 -21.62 15.05
CA THR A 484 22.94 -20.96 16.37
C THR A 484 23.69 -21.83 17.39
N GLN A 485 23.49 -23.14 17.37
CA GLN A 485 24.21 -24.07 18.25
C GLN A 485 25.70 -24.15 17.89
N GLU A 486 26.05 -24.26 16.61
CA GLU A 486 27.44 -24.28 16.13
C GLU A 486 28.19 -23.00 16.50
N LYS A 487 27.61 -21.83 16.24
CA LYS A 487 28.24 -20.55 16.58
C LYS A 487 28.36 -20.31 18.07
N THR A 488 27.44 -20.83 18.88
CA THR A 488 27.54 -20.76 20.34
C THR A 488 28.71 -21.61 20.84
N LYS A 489 28.93 -22.80 20.27
CA LYS A 489 30.11 -23.64 20.57
C LYS A 489 31.43 -22.93 20.20
N THR A 490 31.49 -22.28 19.04
CA THR A 490 32.69 -21.51 18.62
C THR A 490 32.99 -20.34 19.56
N ILE A 491 31.97 -19.59 20.01
CA ILE A 491 32.15 -18.48 20.96
C ILE A 491 32.65 -18.98 22.33
N VAL A 492 32.11 -20.09 22.83
CA VAL A 492 32.54 -20.69 24.11
C VAL A 492 34.00 -21.17 24.02
N GLN A 493 34.41 -21.76 22.90
CA GLN A 493 35.80 -22.14 22.65
C GLN A 493 36.74 -20.92 22.54
N THR A 494 36.27 -19.80 21.98
CA THR A 494 37.06 -18.58 21.84
C THR A 494 37.19 -17.81 23.16
N GLN A 495 36.16 -17.85 24.02
CA GLN A 495 36.17 -17.23 25.34
C GLN A 495 37.02 -18.02 26.36
N GLN A 496 37.15 -19.33 26.19
CA GLN A 496 38.09 -20.14 26.99
C GLN A 496 39.57 -19.86 26.66
N ALA A 497 39.87 -19.16 25.56
CA ALA A 497 41.22 -18.73 25.20
C ALA A 497 41.60 -17.32 25.72
N GLN A 498 40.70 -16.61 26.41
CA GLN A 498 41.00 -15.32 27.04
C GLN A 498 40.68 -15.35 28.53
N LYS A 499 41.73 -15.53 29.35
CA LYS A 499 41.69 -15.32 30.80
C LYS A 499 41.42 -13.83 31.09
N PRO A 500 40.51 -13.46 32.01
CA PRO A 500 40.35 -12.08 32.44
C PRO A 500 41.41 -11.72 33.48
N THR A 501 42.12 -10.62 33.23
CA THR A 501 42.77 -9.85 34.31
C THR A 501 41.77 -8.79 34.75
N ILE A 502 41.33 -8.85 36.01
CA ILE A 502 40.52 -7.81 36.65
C ILE A 502 41.43 -6.69 37.14
N THR A 503 40.83 -5.50 37.22
CA THR A 503 41.14 -4.27 37.98
C THR A 503 41.52 -3.15 37.01
N GLN A 504 40.74 -2.08 36.83
CA GLN A 504 40.25 -1.14 37.84
C GLN A 504 38.95 -0.45 37.40
N THR A 505 38.16 -0.03 38.38
CA THR A 505 36.99 0.86 38.24
C THR A 505 37.44 2.29 37.93
N PRO A 506 36.84 2.97 36.93
CA PRO A 506 36.78 4.43 36.95
C PRO A 506 35.34 4.94 37.01
N GLN A 507 35.11 5.75 38.05
CA GLN A 507 34.11 6.81 38.25
C GLN A 507 32.89 6.89 37.31
N ALA A 508 31.71 6.85 37.93
CA ALA A 508 30.40 7.03 37.33
C ALA A 508 30.24 8.40 36.64
N LYS A 509 30.40 8.43 35.31
CA LYS A 509 29.68 9.39 34.46
C LYS A 509 28.21 8.96 34.41
N LYS A 510 27.25 9.91 34.47
CA LYS A 510 25.82 9.63 34.25
C LYS A 510 25.66 8.92 32.90
N ALA A 511 25.56 7.60 32.93
CA ALA A 511 25.44 6.78 31.73
C ALA A 511 24.05 6.98 31.15
N PHE A 512 23.95 7.35 29.88
CA PHE A 512 22.66 7.45 29.21
C PHE A 512 22.11 6.03 28.97
N PRO A 513 20.82 5.78 29.22
CA PRO A 513 20.24 4.46 29.00
C PRO A 513 20.31 4.09 27.52
N HIS A 514 20.82 2.88 27.24
CA HIS A 514 20.99 2.36 25.90
C HIS A 514 19.78 1.55 25.42
N TYR A 515 18.93 1.07 26.33
CA TYR A 515 17.82 0.17 26.02
C TYR A 515 16.49 0.72 26.56
N PHE A 516 15.41 0.59 25.81
CA PHE A 516 14.10 1.11 26.20
C PHE A 516 13.02 0.08 25.92
N LEU A 517 12.05 -0.05 26.84
CA LEU A 517 10.84 -0.81 26.59
C LEU A 517 9.85 0.07 25.84
N ILE A 518 9.52 -0.30 24.61
CA ILE A 518 8.67 0.47 23.71
C ILE A 518 7.26 -0.14 23.67
N ALA A 519 6.27 0.72 23.82
CA ALA A 519 4.83 0.43 23.80
C ALA A 519 4.18 0.67 22.44
N GLY A 520 4.91 1.33 21.53
CA GLY A 520 4.42 1.73 20.23
C GLY A 520 5.40 2.66 19.53
N SER A 521 5.34 2.66 18.20
CA SER A 521 6.17 3.53 17.38
C SER A 521 5.33 4.20 16.31
N TYR A 522 5.37 5.52 16.26
CA TYR A 522 4.43 6.30 15.45
C TYR A 522 5.17 7.27 14.55
N THR A 523 4.61 7.53 13.38
CA THR A 523 5.03 8.60 12.46
C THR A 523 4.45 9.95 12.90
N SER A 524 3.22 9.95 13.43
CA SER A 524 2.58 11.13 14.01
C SER A 524 2.99 11.38 15.47
N LYS A 525 3.58 12.55 15.72
CA LYS A 525 3.90 13.03 17.07
C LYS A 525 2.65 13.10 17.96
N GLN A 526 1.53 13.55 17.40
CA GLN A 526 0.28 13.76 18.14
C GLN A 526 -0.30 12.42 18.62
N VAL A 527 -0.31 11.39 17.76
CA VAL A 527 -0.75 10.04 18.12
C VAL A 527 0.17 9.46 19.20
N ALA A 528 1.49 9.61 19.03
CA ALA A 528 2.47 9.14 20.01
C ALA A 528 2.28 9.81 21.38
N GLN A 529 2.03 11.12 21.41
CA GLN A 529 1.77 11.87 22.63
C GLN A 529 0.50 11.39 23.34
N ARG A 530 -0.59 11.10 22.61
CA ARG A 530 -1.80 10.52 23.20
C ARG A 530 -1.49 9.18 23.88
N LYS A 531 -0.69 8.32 23.25
CA LYS A 531 -0.29 7.04 23.83
C LYS A 531 0.61 7.21 25.07
N VAL A 532 1.49 8.21 25.10
CA VAL A 532 2.26 8.54 26.32
C VAL A 532 1.33 8.93 27.47
N GLN A 533 0.33 9.77 27.22
CA GLN A 533 -0.61 10.18 28.27
C GLN A 533 -1.44 9.00 28.79
N PHE A 534 -1.88 8.13 27.88
CA PHE A 534 -2.55 6.89 28.24
C PHE A 534 -1.68 6.03 29.17
N LEU A 535 -0.42 5.76 28.82
CA LEU A 535 0.45 4.95 29.69
C LEU A 535 0.70 5.58 31.06
N LYS A 536 0.77 6.92 31.14
CA LYS A 536 0.89 7.61 32.43
C LYS A 536 -0.34 7.41 33.30
N GLN A 537 -1.53 7.39 32.71
CA GLN A 537 -2.78 7.10 33.41
C GLN A 537 -2.85 5.64 33.87
N GLU A 538 -2.29 4.71 33.09
CA GLU A 538 -2.18 3.27 33.41
C GLU A 538 -1.05 2.95 34.41
N GLY A 539 -0.46 3.95 35.07
CA GLY A 539 0.54 3.74 36.12
C GLY A 539 2.00 3.67 35.66
N PHE A 540 2.31 4.14 34.45
CA PHE A 540 3.69 4.30 33.97
C PHE A 540 4.10 5.79 33.99
N PRO A 541 4.42 6.37 35.16
CA PRO A 541 4.66 7.82 35.30
C PRO A 541 5.86 8.31 34.48
N ASN A 542 6.83 7.43 34.25
CA ASN A 542 8.03 7.71 33.47
C ASN A 542 7.86 7.43 31.97
N ALA A 543 6.66 7.11 31.50
CA ALA A 543 6.41 6.93 30.08
C ALA A 543 6.80 8.20 29.31
N GLN A 544 7.56 8.03 28.24
CA GLN A 544 8.20 9.14 27.54
C GLN A 544 8.23 8.91 26.04
N LEU A 545 8.41 10.01 25.32
CA LEU A 545 8.58 9.99 23.88
C LEU A 545 10.06 10.06 23.52
N LEU A 546 10.52 9.08 22.76
CA LEU A 546 11.85 9.01 22.19
C LEU A 546 11.74 9.33 20.70
N GLN A 547 12.45 10.38 20.27
CA GLN A 547 12.46 10.77 18.87
C GLN A 547 13.64 10.11 18.15
N SER A 548 13.33 9.35 17.10
CA SER A 548 14.30 8.97 16.06
C SER A 548 14.13 9.89 14.84
N ALA A 549 15.00 9.74 13.83
CA ALA A 549 14.96 10.61 12.64
C ALA A 549 13.60 10.60 11.91
N ARG A 550 12.79 9.54 12.04
CA ARG A 550 11.49 9.38 11.35
C ARG A 550 10.33 8.97 12.25
N ARG A 551 10.57 8.59 13.51
CA ARG A 551 9.51 8.06 14.38
C ARG A 551 9.56 8.63 15.79
N PHE A 552 8.40 8.64 16.40
CA PHE A 552 8.14 8.93 17.80
C PHE A 552 7.85 7.61 18.49
N ARG A 553 8.83 7.09 19.22
CA ARG A 553 8.72 5.85 19.99
C ARG A 553 8.23 6.15 21.39
N VAL A 554 7.21 5.45 21.83
CA VAL A 554 6.63 5.61 23.17
C VAL A 554 7.27 4.57 24.08
N ALA A 555 8.09 5.02 25.02
CA ALA A 555 8.71 4.14 26.01
C ALA A 555 7.91 4.09 27.31
N PHE A 556 7.89 2.93 27.97
CA PHE A 556 7.25 2.75 29.28
C PHE A 556 8.00 3.46 30.42
N ASP A 557 9.30 3.71 30.26
CA ASP A 557 10.15 4.24 31.33
C ASP A 557 11.40 4.97 30.78
N ARG A 558 12.26 5.44 31.69
CA ARG A 558 13.51 6.17 31.45
C ARG A 558 14.56 5.36 30.69
N GLY A 559 14.43 4.04 30.64
CA GLY A 559 15.34 3.13 29.94
C GLY A 559 16.36 2.45 30.85
N TYR A 560 17.12 1.53 30.27
CA TYR A 560 17.99 0.56 30.95
C TYR A 560 19.41 0.64 30.39
N GLN A 561 20.41 0.44 31.26
CA GLN A 561 21.83 0.41 30.86
C GLN A 561 22.18 -0.91 30.17
N ALA A 562 21.65 -2.02 30.68
CA ALA A 562 21.92 -3.36 30.18
C ALA A 562 20.67 -4.00 29.59
N ARG A 563 20.86 -4.76 28.51
CA ARG A 563 19.78 -5.51 27.84
C ARG A 563 19.12 -6.51 28.77
N ALA A 564 19.89 -7.18 29.64
CA ALA A 564 19.37 -8.15 30.59
C ALA A 564 18.33 -7.52 31.53
N SER A 565 18.59 -6.30 32.02
CA SER A 565 17.65 -5.55 32.85
C SER A 565 16.35 -5.22 32.10
N ALA A 566 16.46 -4.80 30.83
CA ALA A 566 15.29 -4.56 29.99
C ALA A 566 14.50 -5.86 29.73
N GLN A 567 15.16 -7.02 29.61
CA GLN A 567 14.49 -8.32 29.44
C GLN A 567 13.70 -8.75 30.67
N VAL A 568 14.24 -8.53 31.87
CA VAL A 568 13.51 -8.79 33.13
C VAL A 568 12.25 -7.93 33.20
N ALA A 569 12.38 -6.62 32.96
CA ALA A 569 11.25 -5.71 32.97
C ALA A 569 10.21 -6.02 31.87
N LYS A 570 10.65 -6.44 30.66
CA LYS A 570 9.74 -6.91 29.61
C LYS A 570 8.92 -8.12 30.08
N ARG A 571 9.53 -9.09 30.77
CA ARG A 571 8.81 -10.30 31.24
C ARG A 571 7.70 -9.95 32.23
N ALA A 572 7.92 -8.94 33.07
CA ALA A 572 6.90 -8.47 34.01
C ALA A 572 5.66 -7.87 33.32
N LEU A 573 5.80 -7.37 32.08
CA LEU A 573 4.71 -6.75 31.32
C LEU A 573 3.94 -7.72 30.40
N LYS A 574 4.47 -8.93 30.16
CA LYS A 574 4.00 -9.87 29.12
C LYS A 574 2.50 -10.25 29.20
N GLY A 575 1.87 -10.11 30.37
CA GLY A 575 0.44 -10.39 30.56
C GLY A 575 -0.47 -9.21 30.17
N ALA A 576 -0.17 -8.00 30.64
CA ALA A 576 -1.00 -6.80 30.43
C ALA A 576 -0.64 -6.04 29.14
N TYR A 577 0.62 -6.16 28.69
CA TYR A 577 1.14 -5.54 27.48
C TYR A 577 1.96 -6.59 26.72
N PRO A 578 1.30 -7.44 25.89
CA PRO A 578 1.98 -8.50 25.15
C PRO A 578 2.99 -7.94 24.12
N ASP A 579 2.73 -6.74 23.61
CA ASP A 579 3.38 -6.21 22.40
C ASP A 579 4.62 -5.32 22.72
N VAL A 580 5.19 -5.45 23.92
CA VAL A 580 6.35 -4.64 24.35
C VAL A 580 7.65 -5.15 23.75
N TRP A 581 8.51 -4.25 23.25
CA TRP A 581 9.85 -4.63 22.77
C TRP A 581 10.98 -3.79 23.34
N ILE A 582 12.20 -4.33 23.27
CA ILE A 582 13.41 -3.65 23.71
C ILE A 582 14.04 -2.96 22.49
N TRP A 583 14.03 -1.64 22.48
CA TRP A 583 14.75 -0.83 21.50
C TRP A 583 16.11 -0.41 22.03
N ARG A 584 17.18 -0.59 21.24
CA ARG A 584 18.50 -0.06 21.56
C ARG A 584 18.70 1.29 20.89
N ARG A 585 18.87 2.33 21.69
CA ARG A 585 19.29 3.66 21.22
C ARG A 585 20.75 3.59 20.82
N ARG A 586 21.03 3.78 19.53
CA ARG A 586 22.40 3.84 18.98
C ARG A 586 23.00 5.21 19.19
#